data_AF-A0A7W6RR15-F1
#
_entry.id   AF-A0A7W6RR15-F1
#
_cell.length_a   1.000
_cell.length_b   1.000
_cell.length_c   1.000
_cell.angle_alpha   90.00
_cell.angle_beta   90.00
_cell.angle_gamma   90.00
#
_symmetry.space_group_name_H-M   'P 1'
#
loop_
_entity.id
_entity.type
_entity.pdbx_description
1 polymer ?
#
loop_
_entity_poly.entity_id
_entity_poly.type
_entity_poly.pdbx_seq_one_letter_code
_entity_poly.pdbx_strand_id
1 'polypeptide(L)' 'MTAGHLEPPVGSEGRALLRRIRIFANEYPVAQEVSLRSVHDMAARGFIQRHGKGRSLLRLTAKGEMHLDGIMRCE' A
#
# COMPACT_ATOMS: atom_id res chain seq x y z
N MET A 1 19.57 5.04 25.91
CA MET A 1 18.36 4.23 25.64
C MET A 1 17.92 4.54 24.23
N THR A 2 18.31 3.70 23.26
CA THR A 2 17.96 3.87 21.85
C THR A 2 16.48 3.57 21.70
N ALA A 3 15.66 4.61 21.54
CA ALA A 3 14.32 4.45 21.03
C ALA A 3 14.46 3.74 19.67
N GLY A 4 14.09 2.47 19.63
CA GLY A 4 13.96 1.73 18.38
C GLY A 4 12.91 2.46 17.57
N HIS A 5 13.37 3.34 16.67
CA HIS A 5 12.57 3.93 15.63
C HIS A 5 12.26 2.79 14.66
N LEU A 6 11.31 1.93 15.05
CA LEU A 6 10.60 1.05 14.14
C LEU A 6 9.92 1.99 13.16
N GLU A 7 10.63 2.39 12.11
CA GLU A 7 9.96 2.92 10.94
C GLU A 7 8.86 1.91 10.62
N PRO A 8 7.57 2.30 10.66
CA PRO A 8 6.51 1.38 10.32
C PRO A 8 6.86 0.78 8.95
N PRO A 9 6.60 -0.52 8.73
CA PRO A 9 6.98 -1.21 7.49
C PRO A 9 6.39 -0.57 6.23
N VAL A 10 5.51 0.41 6.40
CA VAL A 10 4.87 1.26 5.40
C VAL A 10 4.95 2.72 5.89
N GLY A 11 5.68 3.58 5.17
CA GLY A 11 5.73 5.02 5.44
C GLY A 11 4.39 5.73 5.18
N SER A 12 4.32 7.05 5.43
CA SER A 12 3.10 7.86 5.21
C SER A 12 2.54 7.72 3.79
N GLU A 13 3.38 7.77 2.77
CA GLU A 13 3.00 7.58 1.38
C GLU A 13 2.39 6.19 1.11
N GLY A 14 3.02 5.15 1.66
CA GLY A 14 2.52 3.78 1.50
C GLY A 14 1.17 3.59 2.17
N ARG A 15 0.93 4.21 3.34
CA ARG A 15 -0.37 4.17 4.02
C ARG A 15 -1.45 4.88 3.20
N ALA A 16 -1.13 6.05 2.65
CA ALA A 16 -2.03 6.78 1.76
C ALA A 16 -2.36 5.97 0.52
N LEU A 17 -1.37 5.28 -0.07
CA LEU A 17 -1.58 4.37 -1.20
C LEU A 17 -2.54 3.22 -0.85
N LEU A 18 -2.34 2.53 0.27
CA LEU A 18 -3.23 1.45 0.70
C LEU A 18 -4.66 1.93 0.89
N ARG A 19 -4.84 3.10 1.52
CA ARG A 19 -6.17 3.73 1.68
C ARG A 19 -6.83 4.04 0.34
N ARG A 20 -6.08 4.63 -0.61
CA ARG A 20 -6.59 4.91 -1.95
C ARG A 20 -7.04 3.62 -2.64
N ILE A 21 -6.21 2.57 -2.64
CA ILE A 21 -6.58 1.29 -3.26
C ILE A 21 -7.89 0.75 -2.65
N ARG A 22 -8.08 0.85 -1.34
CA ARG A 22 -9.31 0.43 -0.66
C ARG A 22 -10.53 1.26 -1.08
N ILE A 23 -10.39 2.59 -1.17
CA ILE A 23 -11.46 3.51 -1.58
C ILE A 23 -11.90 3.21 -3.02
N PHE A 24 -10.95 2.90 -3.91
CA PHE A 24 -11.20 2.53 -5.30
C PHE A 24 -11.54 1.04 -5.48
N ALA A 25 -12.19 0.43 -4.48
CA ALA A 25 -12.67 -0.96 -4.52
C ALA A 25 -11.62 -1.99 -4.97
N ASN A 26 -10.35 -1.79 -4.57
CA ASN A 26 -9.21 -2.64 -4.95
C ASN A 26 -8.81 -2.59 -6.45
N GLU A 27 -9.18 -1.53 -7.18
CA GLU A 27 -8.86 -1.33 -8.60
C GLU A 27 -8.25 0.06 -8.86
N TYR A 28 -7.10 0.34 -8.24
CA TYR A 28 -6.49 1.68 -8.35
C TYR A 28 -5.46 1.77 -9.49
N PRO A 29 -5.56 2.73 -10.42
CA PRO A 29 -4.60 2.83 -11.52
C PRO A 29 -3.19 3.23 -11.06
N VAL A 30 -2.16 2.49 -11.49
CA VAL A 30 -0.73 2.77 -11.24
C VAL A 30 -0.32 4.16 -11.73
N ALA A 31 -0.97 4.66 -12.79
CA ALA A 31 -0.64 5.92 -13.43
C ALA A 31 -1.12 7.17 -12.65
N GLN A 32 -1.96 7.01 -11.63
CA GLN A 32 -2.42 8.14 -10.83
C GLN A 32 -1.37 8.46 -9.76
N GLU A 33 -0.74 9.65 -9.85
CA GLU A 33 -0.02 10.42 -8.81
C GLU A 33 0.63 9.63 -7.65
N VAL A 34 1.21 8.47 -7.93
CA VAL A 34 1.89 7.63 -6.95
C VAL A 34 3.27 7.33 -7.50
N SER A 35 4.28 7.59 -6.68
CA SER A 35 5.66 7.28 -7.01
C SER A 35 5.82 5.80 -7.40
N LEU A 36 6.34 5.54 -8.60
CA LEU A 36 6.61 4.18 -9.08
C LEU A 36 7.52 3.41 -8.12
N ARG A 37 8.42 4.11 -7.43
CA ARG A 37 9.28 3.55 -6.38
C ARG A 37 8.44 3.05 -5.21
N SER A 38 7.51 3.86 -4.70
CA SER A 38 6.61 3.48 -3.60
C SER A 38 5.72 2.30 -4.00
N VAL A 39 5.21 2.26 -5.24
CA VAL A 39 4.48 1.08 -5.74
C VAL A 39 5.36 -0.16 -5.78
N HIS A 40 6.59 -0.03 -6.28
CA HIS A 40 7.53 -1.15 -6.37
C HIS A 40 7.89 -1.69 -4.98
N ASP A 41 8.21 -0.82 -4.04
CA ASP A 41 8.58 -1.20 -2.67
C ASP A 41 7.40 -1.88 -1.95
N MET A 42 6.18 -1.37 -2.11
CA MET A 42 4.98 -1.97 -1.53
C MET A 42 4.63 -3.32 -2.14
N ALA A 43 4.87 -3.49 -3.45
CA ALA A 43 4.69 -4.76 -4.13
C ALA A 43 5.77 -5.78 -3.69
N ALA A 44 7.03 -5.37 -3.61
CA ALA A 44 8.14 -6.21 -3.15
C ALA A 44 7.94 -6.67 -1.69
N ARG A 45 7.35 -5.82 -0.85
CA ARG A 45 6.97 -6.16 0.54
C ARG A 45 5.68 -7.00 0.63
N GLY A 46 4.98 -7.21 -0.48
CA GLY A 46 3.79 -8.06 -0.56
C GLY A 46 2.50 -7.44 -0.02
N PHE A 47 2.42 -6.11 0.11
CA PHE A 47 1.20 -5.42 0.55
C PHE A 47 0.21 -5.18 -0.60
N ILE A 48 0.72 -5.04 -1.83
CA ILE A 48 -0.09 -4.79 -3.02
C ILE A 48 0.34 -5.71 -4.16
N GLN A 49 -0.55 -5.91 -5.12
CA GLN A 49 -0.25 -6.64 -6.35
C GLN A 49 -0.73 -5.83 -7.56
N ARG A 50 0.04 -5.88 -8.64
CA ARG A 50 -0.35 -5.31 -9.94
C ARG A 50 -1.17 -6.33 -10.73
N HIS A 51 -2.29 -5.91 -11.30
CA HIS A 51 -3.16 -6.75 -12.14
C HIS A 51 -3.78 -5.93 -13.30
N GLY A 52 -4.66 -6.58 -14.07
CA GLY A 52 -5.29 -5.98 -15.25
C GLY A 52 -4.39 -6.01 -16.49
N LYS A 53 -4.95 -5.57 -17.62
CA LYS A 53 -4.25 -5.52 -18.91
C LYS A 53 -3.05 -4.55 -18.79
N GLY A 54 -1.84 -5.07 -18.98
CA GLY A 54 -0.62 -4.29 -18.84
C GLY A 54 -0.19 -3.98 -17.41
N ARG A 55 -0.73 -4.67 -16.38
CA ARG A 55 -0.38 -4.44 -14.96
C ARG A 55 -0.66 -3.00 -14.51
N SER A 56 -1.71 -2.40 -15.07
CA SER A 56 -2.08 -0.99 -14.88
C SER A 56 -2.89 -0.73 -13.61
N LEU A 57 -3.41 -1.77 -12.95
CA LEU A 57 -4.21 -1.64 -11.74
C LEU A 57 -3.48 -2.22 -10.52
N LEU A 58 -3.74 -1.63 -9.36
CA LEU A 58 -3.26 -2.03 -8.06
C LEU A 58 -4.41 -2.55 -7.22
N ARG A 59 -4.15 -3.68 -6.56
CA ARG A 59 -5.03 -4.33 -5.60
C ARG A 59 -4.29 -4.60 -4.29
N LEU A 60 -4.99 -4.52 -3.16
CA LEU A 60 -4.45 -4.97 -1.87
C LEU A 60 -4.33 -6.50 -1.85
N THR A 61 -3.23 -6.98 -1.28
CA THR A 61 -3.11 -8.39 -0.89
C THR A 61 -3.76 -8.60 0.48
N ALA A 62 -3.96 -9.85 0.90
CA ALA A 62 -4.43 -10.14 2.27
C ALA A 62 -3.55 -9.47 3.36
N LYS A 63 -2.23 -9.41 3.12
CA LYS A 63 -1.28 -8.69 4.00
C LYS A 63 -1.54 -7.19 4.00
N GLY A 64 -1.78 -6.60 2.82
CA GLY A 64 -2.15 -5.19 2.68
C GLY A 64 -3.44 -4.83 3.40
N GLU A 65 -4.46 -5.67 3.26
CA GLU A 65 -5.77 -5.48 3.92
C GLU A 65 -5.63 -5.56 5.44
N MET A 66 -4.99 -6.60 5.99
CA MET A 66 -4.77 -6.71 7.44
C MET A 66 -3.97 -5.54 8.01
N HIS A 67 -2.94 -5.08 7.28
CA HIS A 67 -2.14 -3.95 7.73
C HIS A 67 -2.95 -2.66 7.74
N LEU A 68 -3.75 -2.42 6.70
CA LEU A 68 -4.63 -1.27 6.61
C LEU A 68 -5.69 -1.27 7.71
N ASP A 69 -6.32 -2.42 7.96
CA ASP A 69 -7.30 -2.59 9.04
C ASP A 69 -6.67 -2.33 10.41
N GLY A 70 -5.44 -2.80 10.62
CA GLY A 70 -4.68 -2.53 11.85
C GLY A 70 -4.39 -1.04 12.06
N ILE A 71 -4.11 -0.30 10.99
CA ILE A 71 -3.93 1.17 11.07
C ILE A 71 -5.26 1.85 11.38
N MET A 72 -6.35 1.50 10.67
CA MET A 72 -7.64 2.14 10.82
C MET A 72 -8.31 1.88 12.18
N ARG A 73 -8.00 0.77 12.85
CA ARG A 73 -8.48 0.49 14.21
C ARG A 73 -7.76 1.29 15.30
N CYS A 74 -6.61 1.89 14.99
CA CYS A 74 -5.79 2.65 15.93
C CYS A 74 -5.91 4.18 15.73
N GLU A 75 -6.73 4.64 14.79
CA GLU A 75 -7.16 6.05 14.63
C GLU A 75 -8.49 6.29 15.35
#